data_AF-A0A9P6JBZ6-F1
#
_entry.id   AF-A0A9P6JBZ6-F1
#
_cell.length_a   1.000
_cell.length_b   1.000
_cell.length_c   1.000
_cell.angle_alpha   90.00
_cell.angle_beta   90.00
_cell.angle_gamma   90.00
#
_symmetry.space_group_name_H-M   'P 1'
#
loop_
_entity.id
_entity.type
_entity.pdbx_description
1 polymer ?
#
loop_
_entity_poly.entity_id
_entity_poly.type
_entity_poly.pdbx_seq_one_letter_code
_entity_poly.pdbx_strand_id
1 'polypeptide(L)'
;MAARASIICYYDLISPYTFMGFKLFNRFRKQWPDVDVTFQPILLGGVMAKADLDRISAVTGIPFKFPTQFPVSTILPMRLLTVLQIHEAEKYEQCIDKDEYFVHGHNISQADVLQTALKPIFKSDATDPEIKQIFKQNTDEAIARGVFGAPTFIVKKAGEPAEKEYLFFGSDRFEMIAAFLGLPYSGLIPKDAAANAKL
;
A
#
# COMPACT_ATOMS: atom_id res chain seq x y z
N MET A 1 -2.37 -0.09 42.02
CA MET A 1 -1.37 -0.64 41.08
C MET A 1 -1.53 0.07 39.75
N ALA A 2 -0.43 0.47 39.10
CA ALA A 2 -0.51 0.98 37.73
C ALA A 2 -1.04 -0.12 36.80
N ALA A 3 -1.89 0.24 35.84
CA ALA A 3 -2.37 -0.72 34.85
C ALA A 3 -1.17 -1.24 34.05
N ARG A 4 -1.03 -2.57 33.94
CA ARG A 4 -0.05 -3.19 33.05
C ARG A 4 -0.53 -3.06 31.61
N ALA A 5 0.41 -2.89 30.68
CA ALA A 5 0.10 -2.96 29.25
C ALA A 5 -0.36 -4.39 28.91
N SER A 6 -1.33 -4.52 28.02
CA SER A 6 -1.87 -5.82 27.62
C SER A 6 -2.04 -5.95 26.12
N ILE A 7 -1.80 -7.14 25.58
CA ILE A 7 -2.01 -7.50 24.17
C ILE A 7 -3.04 -8.62 24.12
N ILE A 8 -4.08 -8.46 23.30
CA ILE A 8 -4.97 -9.56 22.91
C ILE A 8 -4.66 -9.92 21.47
N CYS A 9 -4.24 -11.17 21.24
CA CYS A 9 -3.94 -11.69 19.92
C CYS A 9 -5.08 -12.60 19.45
N TYR A 10 -5.91 -12.09 18.55
CA TYR A 10 -6.92 -12.89 17.86
C TYR A 10 -6.26 -13.68 16.72
N TYR A 11 -6.51 -14.98 16.63
CA TYR A 11 -5.82 -15.83 15.65
C TYR A 11 -6.69 -16.94 15.06
N ASP A 12 -6.35 -17.35 13.84
CA ASP A 12 -6.88 -18.55 13.18
C ASP A 12 -5.70 -19.28 12.53
N LEU A 13 -5.60 -20.60 12.71
CA LEU A 13 -4.51 -21.41 12.19
C LEU A 13 -4.50 -21.50 10.66
N ILE A 14 -5.63 -21.22 9.99
CA ILE A 14 -5.66 -21.12 8.52
C ILE A 14 -4.92 -19.90 7.99
N SER A 15 -4.68 -18.88 8.83
CA SER A 15 -3.98 -17.67 8.44
C SER A 15 -2.46 -17.90 8.40
N PRO A 16 -1.81 -17.82 7.22
CA PRO A 16 -0.34 -17.89 7.16
C PRO A 16 0.33 -16.73 7.93
N TYR A 17 -0.35 -15.60 8.05
CA TYR A 17 0.11 -14.47 8.86
C TYR A 17 0.05 -14.76 10.37
N THR A 18 -0.92 -15.56 10.84
CA THR A 18 -0.92 -16.06 12.23
C THR A 18 0.32 -16.92 12.50
N PHE A 19 0.64 -17.85 11.59
CA PHE A 19 1.83 -18.69 11.73
C PHE A 19 3.11 -17.85 11.85
N MET A 20 3.30 -16.90 10.91
CA MET A 20 4.48 -16.03 10.93
C MET A 20 4.50 -15.12 12.17
N GLY A 21 3.35 -14.51 12.50
CA GLY A 21 3.17 -13.64 13.65
C GLY A 21 3.52 -14.32 14.96
N PHE A 22 3.09 -15.57 15.18
CA PHE A 22 3.45 -16.33 16.38
C PHE A 22 4.95 -16.64 16.46
N LYS A 23 5.61 -16.97 15.33
CA LYS A 23 7.05 -17.22 15.31
C LYS A 23 7.84 -15.96 15.68
N LEU A 24 7.43 -14.80 15.19
CA LEU A 24 8.06 -13.52 15.49
C LEU A 24 7.73 -13.06 16.92
N PHE A 25 6.46 -13.08 17.31
CA PHE A 25 5.99 -12.67 18.63
C PHE A 25 6.72 -13.41 19.74
N ASN A 26 6.96 -14.72 19.60
CA ASN A 26 7.71 -15.51 20.58
C ASN A 26 9.17 -15.06 20.76
N ARG A 27 9.78 -14.41 19.76
CA ARG A 27 11.11 -13.82 19.87
C ARG A 27 11.06 -12.51 20.67
N PHE A 28 10.05 -11.68 20.43
CA PHE A 28 9.91 -10.37 21.06
C PHE A 28 9.32 -10.41 22.46
N ARG A 29 8.40 -11.34 22.77
CA ARG A 29 7.75 -11.42 24.10
C ARG A 29 8.75 -11.56 25.25
N LYS A 30 9.92 -12.15 24.99
CA LYS A 30 11.00 -12.28 25.98
C LYS A 30 11.57 -10.92 26.42
N GLN A 31 11.40 -9.90 25.58
CA GLN A 31 11.83 -8.52 25.82
C GLN A 31 10.74 -7.68 26.49
N TRP A 32 9.52 -8.22 26.66
CA TRP A 32 8.36 -7.52 27.21
C TRP A 32 7.78 -8.26 28.44
N PRO A 33 8.57 -8.43 29.53
CA PRO A 33 8.15 -9.22 30.69
C PRO A 33 6.96 -8.65 31.45
N ASP A 34 6.67 -7.35 31.30
CA ASP A 34 5.59 -6.64 32.00
C ASP A 34 4.33 -6.44 31.15
N VAL A 35 4.21 -7.13 30.00
CA VAL A 35 3.03 -7.07 29.12
C VAL A 35 2.21 -8.34 29.29
N ASP A 36 0.95 -8.19 29.68
CA ASP A 36 0.01 -9.31 29.78
C ASP A 36 -0.48 -9.71 28.39
N VAL A 37 -0.41 -10.98 28.03
CA VAL A 37 -0.76 -11.46 26.67
C VAL A 37 -1.86 -12.50 26.73
N THR A 38 -2.95 -12.26 26.02
CA THR A 38 -4.07 -13.20 25.86
C THR A 38 -4.18 -13.64 24.40
N PHE A 39 -4.28 -14.95 24.15
CA PHE A 39 -4.54 -15.50 22.82
C PHE A 39 -6.00 -15.92 22.70
N GLN A 40 -6.70 -15.42 21.68
CA GLN A 40 -8.11 -15.68 21.46
C GLN A 40 -8.33 -16.31 20.07
N PRO A 41 -8.67 -17.61 19.97
CA PRO A 41 -8.96 -18.22 18.68
C PRO A 41 -10.24 -17.62 18.09
N ILE A 42 -10.25 -17.44 16.78
CA ILE A 42 -11.38 -16.92 16.01
C ILE A 42 -11.55 -17.71 14.71
N LEU A 43 -12.73 -17.56 14.09
CA LEU A 43 -12.96 -17.98 12.72
C LEU A 43 -12.60 -16.83 11.78
N LEU A 44 -11.55 -16.99 10.97
CA LEU A 44 -11.05 -15.94 10.07
C LEU A 44 -12.14 -15.46 9.11
N GLY A 45 -12.90 -16.38 8.51
CA GLY A 45 -14.01 -16.04 7.61
C GLY A 45 -15.12 -15.19 8.26
N GLY A 46 -15.26 -15.25 9.59
CA GLY A 46 -16.22 -14.45 10.35
C GLY A 46 -15.76 -13.03 10.68
N VAL A 47 -14.47 -12.72 10.51
CA VAL A 47 -13.88 -11.40 10.79
C VAL A 47 -13.27 -10.72 9.56
N MET A 48 -13.31 -11.38 8.41
CA MET A 48 -12.90 -10.82 7.11
C MET A 48 -13.90 -9.76 6.63
N ALA A 49 -14.10 -8.69 7.40
CA ALA A 49 -14.83 -7.50 6.99
C ALA A 49 -14.43 -6.26 7.83
N LYS A 50 -13.94 -5.24 7.10
CA LYS A 50 -13.85 -3.80 7.46
C LYS A 50 -12.79 -3.29 8.47
N ALA A 51 -12.38 -2.06 8.15
CA ALA A 51 -11.80 -1.01 8.99
C ALA A 51 -10.28 -0.95 9.22
N ASP A 52 -9.45 -1.80 8.60
CA ASP A 52 -7.99 -1.61 8.76
C ASP A 52 -7.52 -0.27 8.15
N LEU A 53 -8.01 0.07 6.95
CA LEU A 53 -7.71 1.35 6.31
C LEU A 53 -8.22 2.56 7.10
N ASP A 54 -9.38 2.46 7.76
CA ASP A 54 -9.89 3.53 8.62
C ASP A 54 -8.99 3.74 9.85
N ARG A 55 -8.47 2.65 10.44
CA ARG A 55 -7.50 2.72 11.55
C ARG A 55 -6.17 3.30 11.10
N ILE A 56 -5.66 2.85 9.95
CA ILE A 56 -4.42 3.37 9.36
C ILE A 56 -4.56 4.88 9.08
N SER A 57 -5.70 5.30 8.52
CA SER A 57 -6.02 6.71 8.30
C SER A 57 -6.00 7.50 9.60
N ALA A 58 -6.66 7.01 10.65
CA ALA A 58 -6.68 7.68 11.96
C ALA A 58 -5.28 7.83 12.58
N VAL A 59 -4.44 6.80 12.47
CA VAL A 59 -3.07 6.81 13.03
C VAL A 59 -2.14 7.69 12.22
N THR A 60 -2.18 7.59 10.89
CA THR A 60 -1.24 8.29 10.00
C THR A 60 -1.65 9.72 9.66
N GLY A 61 -2.94 10.06 9.84
CA GLY A 61 -3.52 11.31 9.39
C GLY A 61 -3.76 11.38 7.88
N ILE A 62 -3.47 10.31 7.12
CA ILE A 62 -3.74 10.24 5.68
C ILE A 62 -5.26 10.12 5.49
N PRO A 63 -5.93 11.09 4.83
CA PRO A 63 -7.37 11.00 4.61
C PRO A 63 -7.74 9.73 3.86
N PHE A 64 -8.79 9.05 4.32
CA PHE A 64 -9.33 7.90 3.63
C PHE A 64 -10.85 7.90 3.72
N LYS A 65 -11.49 7.64 2.59
CA LYS A 65 -12.92 7.51 2.42
C LYS A 65 -13.18 6.41 1.41
N PHE A 66 -13.78 5.33 1.89
CA PHE A 66 -14.19 4.25 1.01
C PHE A 66 -15.26 4.76 0.01
N PRO A 67 -15.06 4.63 -1.31
CA PRO A 67 -16.00 5.16 -2.30
C PRO A 67 -17.31 4.35 -2.30
N THR A 68 -18.41 5.00 -2.65
CA THR A 68 -19.74 4.36 -2.70
C THR A 68 -19.83 3.30 -3.78
N GLN A 69 -19.14 3.49 -4.90
CA GLN A 69 -18.98 2.49 -5.95
C GLN A 69 -17.58 1.91 -5.85
N PHE A 70 -17.48 0.64 -5.44
CA PHE A 70 -16.22 -0.08 -5.36
C PHE A 70 -16.44 -1.58 -5.64
N PRO A 71 -15.63 -2.22 -6.49
CA PRO A 71 -14.59 -1.62 -7.34
C PRO A 71 -15.15 -0.92 -8.59
N VAL A 72 -14.37 0.00 -9.17
CA VAL A 72 -14.61 0.56 -10.52
C VAL A 72 -13.54 0.07 -11.50
N SER A 73 -13.82 0.11 -12.79
CA SER A 73 -12.82 -0.22 -13.81
C SER A 73 -11.66 0.77 -13.79
N THR A 74 -10.44 0.26 -13.73
CA THR A 74 -9.21 1.08 -13.74
C THR A 74 -8.47 1.04 -15.07
N ILE A 75 -8.99 0.37 -16.10
CA ILE A 75 -8.28 0.22 -17.39
C ILE A 75 -8.02 1.58 -18.05
N LEU A 76 -9.04 2.44 -18.13
CA LEU A 76 -8.91 3.78 -18.72
C LEU A 76 -7.93 4.67 -17.94
N PRO A 77 -8.06 4.88 -16.61
CA PRO A 77 -7.10 5.69 -15.87
C PRO A 77 -5.67 5.13 -15.96
N MET A 78 -5.47 3.81 -15.84
CA MET A 78 -4.12 3.25 -15.89
C MET A 78 -3.46 3.38 -17.27
N ARG A 79 -4.24 3.34 -18.36
CA ARG A 79 -3.74 3.65 -19.71
C ARG A 79 -3.40 5.13 -19.87
N LEU A 80 -4.19 6.04 -19.31
CA LEU A 80 -3.86 7.47 -19.32
C LEU A 80 -2.58 7.75 -18.51
N LEU A 81 -2.37 7.06 -17.39
CA LEU A 81 -1.10 7.10 -16.66
C LEU A 81 0.05 6.54 -17.50
N THR A 82 -0.19 5.49 -18.29
CA THR A 82 0.82 4.95 -19.22
C THR A 82 1.21 5.99 -20.28
N VAL A 83 0.25 6.71 -20.86
CA VAL A 83 0.55 7.84 -21.77
C VAL A 83 1.40 8.88 -21.06
N LEU A 84 0.96 9.33 -19.87
CA LEU A 84 1.66 10.36 -19.09
C LEU A 84 3.13 9.99 -18.88
N GLN A 85 3.40 8.73 -18.55
CA GLN A 85 4.74 8.23 -18.34
C GLN A 85 5.60 8.25 -19.62
N ILE A 86 5.00 8.02 -20.80
CA ILE A 86 5.71 7.99 -22.09
C ILE A 86 6.00 9.40 -22.60
N HIS A 87 5.00 10.28 -22.57
CA HIS A 87 5.04 11.56 -23.27
C HIS A 87 5.35 12.75 -22.36
N GLU A 88 5.06 12.65 -21.08
CA GLU A 88 5.06 13.76 -20.13
C GLU A 88 5.66 13.32 -18.78
N ALA A 89 6.72 12.51 -18.82
CA ALA A 89 7.33 11.86 -17.66
C ALA A 89 7.67 12.85 -16.52
N GLU A 90 8.12 14.07 -16.87
CA GLU A 90 8.46 15.13 -15.92
C GLU A 90 7.24 15.67 -15.15
N LYS A 91 6.03 15.52 -15.70
CA LYS A 91 4.76 15.95 -15.09
C LYS A 91 3.98 14.80 -14.48
N TYR A 92 4.43 13.56 -14.66
CA TYR A 92 3.72 12.35 -14.24
C TYR A 92 3.28 12.42 -12.78
N GLU A 93 4.18 12.75 -11.84
CA GLU A 93 3.85 12.81 -10.41
C GLU A 93 2.87 13.92 -10.05
N GLN A 94 2.88 15.04 -10.79
CA GLN A 94 1.99 16.19 -10.57
C GLN A 94 0.58 15.94 -11.09
N CYS A 95 0.43 15.03 -12.04
CA CYS A 95 -0.84 14.72 -12.68
C CYS A 95 -1.57 13.52 -12.06
N ILE A 96 -0.98 12.85 -11.06
CA ILE A 96 -1.68 11.78 -10.34
C ILE A 96 -2.33 12.38 -9.11
N ASP A 97 -3.55 12.88 -9.26
CA ASP A 97 -4.40 13.11 -8.09
C ASP A 97 -4.88 11.75 -7.56
N LYS A 98 -4.14 11.22 -6.58
CA LYS A 98 -4.43 9.93 -5.92
C LYS A 98 -5.63 10.02 -4.97
N ASP A 99 -6.07 11.24 -4.66
CA ASP A 99 -7.09 11.52 -3.66
C ASP A 99 -8.49 11.45 -4.27
N GLU A 100 -8.60 11.52 -5.59
CA GLU A 100 -9.88 11.60 -6.29
C GLU A 100 -10.83 10.42 -5.99
N TYR A 101 -10.29 9.20 -5.88
CA TYR A 101 -11.10 8.02 -5.59
C TYR A 101 -11.23 7.71 -4.09
N PHE A 102 -10.12 7.75 -3.34
CA PHE A 102 -10.08 7.28 -1.94
C PHE A 102 -10.11 8.41 -0.90
N VAL A 103 -10.17 9.68 -1.31
CA VAL A 103 -10.41 10.82 -0.41
C VAL A 103 -11.70 11.53 -0.80
N HIS A 104 -11.88 11.89 -2.08
CA HIS A 104 -13.06 12.60 -2.55
C HIS A 104 -14.24 11.64 -2.83
N GLY A 105 -13.93 10.42 -3.30
CA GLY A 105 -14.94 9.40 -3.61
C GLY A 105 -15.53 9.51 -5.01
N HIS A 106 -14.85 10.22 -5.92
CA HIS A 106 -15.26 10.40 -7.31
C HIS A 106 -14.96 9.14 -8.14
N ASN A 107 -15.84 8.84 -9.10
CA ASN A 107 -15.71 7.64 -9.92
C ASN A 107 -14.66 7.82 -11.02
N ILE A 108 -13.44 7.34 -10.77
CA ILE A 108 -12.31 7.39 -11.71
C ILE A 108 -12.47 6.50 -12.96
N SER A 109 -13.59 5.80 -13.14
CA SER A 109 -13.90 5.16 -14.43
C SER A 109 -14.56 6.11 -15.44
N GLN A 110 -14.97 7.30 -15.00
CA GLN A 110 -15.64 8.29 -15.85
C GLN A 110 -14.63 9.27 -16.48
N ALA A 111 -14.80 9.56 -17.77
CA ALA A 111 -13.85 10.36 -18.54
C ALA A 111 -13.79 11.82 -18.08
N ASP A 112 -14.87 12.40 -17.58
CA ASP A 112 -14.96 13.77 -17.06
C ASP A 112 -14.21 13.95 -15.74
N VAL A 113 -14.30 12.97 -14.84
CA VAL A 113 -13.50 12.90 -13.60
C VAL A 113 -12.02 12.84 -13.96
N LEU A 114 -11.64 11.95 -14.90
CA LEU A 114 -10.26 11.83 -15.37
C LEU A 114 -9.76 13.08 -16.10
N GLN A 115 -10.60 13.73 -16.89
CA GLN A 115 -10.27 15.01 -17.52
C GLN A 115 -9.95 16.07 -16.50
N THR A 116 -10.66 16.08 -15.36
CA THR A 116 -10.45 17.04 -14.28
C THR A 116 -9.19 16.72 -13.49
N ALA A 117 -8.99 15.44 -13.12
CA ALA A 117 -7.83 14.99 -12.36
C ALA A 117 -6.51 15.07 -13.15
N LEU A 118 -6.56 14.92 -14.48
CA LEU A 118 -5.38 14.85 -15.35
C LEU A 118 -5.15 16.09 -16.23
N LYS A 119 -5.80 17.24 -15.96
CA LYS A 119 -5.58 18.50 -16.72
C LYS A 119 -4.08 18.85 -16.64
N PRO A 120 -3.24 18.69 -17.68
CA PRO A 120 -3.38 19.13 -19.08
C PRO A 120 -3.11 18.04 -20.16
N ILE A 121 -3.09 16.75 -19.82
CA ILE A 121 -2.48 15.69 -20.66
C ILE A 121 -3.50 14.75 -21.33
N PHE A 122 -4.80 15.02 -21.13
CA PHE A 122 -5.92 14.30 -21.77
C PHE A 122 -5.97 14.40 -23.32
N LYS A 123 -5.00 15.04 -23.97
CA LYS A 123 -4.98 15.17 -25.44
C LYS A 123 -4.52 13.90 -26.18
N SER A 124 -4.00 12.92 -25.47
CA SER A 124 -3.60 11.61 -26.02
C SER A 124 -4.76 10.62 -26.02
N ASP A 125 -4.87 9.80 -27.07
CA ASP A 125 -5.88 8.75 -27.14
C ASP A 125 -5.46 7.51 -26.32
N ALA A 126 -6.03 7.33 -25.11
CA ALA A 126 -5.83 6.13 -24.30
C ALA A 126 -6.39 4.84 -24.95
N THR A 127 -7.09 4.96 -26.08
CA THR A 127 -7.56 3.84 -26.88
C THR A 127 -6.60 3.44 -28.00
N ASP A 128 -5.51 4.19 -28.19
CA ASP A 128 -4.44 3.90 -29.14
C ASP A 128 -3.93 2.45 -28.95
N PRO A 129 -3.87 1.63 -30.01
CA PRO A 129 -3.31 0.27 -29.96
C PRO A 129 -1.92 0.17 -29.32
N GLU A 130 -1.04 1.16 -29.53
CA GLU A 130 0.31 1.17 -28.96
C GLU A 130 0.27 1.30 -27.44
N ILE A 131 -0.54 2.22 -26.91
CA ILE A 131 -0.72 2.41 -25.46
C ILE A 131 -1.30 1.17 -24.80
N LYS A 132 -2.26 0.51 -25.45
CA LYS A 132 -2.83 -0.76 -24.98
C LYS A 132 -1.76 -1.84 -24.87
N GLN A 133 -0.88 -1.92 -25.87
CA GLN A 133 0.19 -2.89 -25.93
C GLN A 133 1.25 -2.63 -24.86
N ILE A 134 1.66 -1.38 -24.66
CA ILE A 134 2.62 -1.01 -23.62
C ILE A 134 2.05 -1.30 -22.22
N PHE A 135 0.80 -0.93 -21.95
CA PHE A 135 0.17 -1.23 -20.66
C PHE A 135 0.12 -2.75 -20.38
N LYS A 136 -0.15 -3.55 -21.41
CA LYS A 136 -0.09 -5.02 -21.31
C LYS A 136 1.33 -5.52 -21.04
N GLN A 137 2.33 -5.01 -21.76
CA GLN A 137 3.74 -5.37 -21.56
C GLN A 137 4.22 -5.05 -20.15
N ASN A 138 3.90 -3.86 -19.62
CA ASN A 138 4.20 -3.49 -18.24
C ASN A 138 3.63 -4.49 -17.23
N THR A 139 2.41 -4.99 -17.49
CA THR A 139 1.75 -5.99 -16.64
C THR A 139 2.44 -7.36 -16.75
N ASP A 140 2.73 -7.81 -17.97
CA ASP A 140 3.40 -9.08 -18.24
C ASP A 140 4.83 -9.09 -17.66
N GLU A 141 5.56 -7.97 -17.73
CA GLU A 141 6.86 -7.78 -17.08
C GLU A 141 6.78 -7.84 -15.55
N ALA A 142 5.79 -7.19 -14.94
CA ALA A 142 5.60 -7.24 -13.49
C ALA A 142 5.35 -8.69 -13.02
N ILE A 143 4.53 -9.45 -13.75
CA ILE A 143 4.30 -10.88 -13.49
C ILE A 143 5.61 -11.67 -13.61
N ALA A 144 6.39 -11.44 -14.67
CA ALA A 144 7.67 -12.10 -14.88
C ALA A 144 8.69 -11.79 -13.75
N ARG A 145 8.61 -10.62 -13.13
CA ARG A 145 9.40 -10.23 -11.94
C ARG A 145 8.83 -10.77 -10.62
N GLY A 146 7.77 -11.58 -10.65
CA GLY A 146 7.16 -12.20 -9.46
C GLY A 146 6.20 -11.29 -8.68
N VAL A 147 5.76 -10.17 -9.26
CA VAL A 147 4.72 -9.33 -8.65
C VAL A 147 3.39 -10.09 -8.63
N PHE A 148 2.80 -10.23 -7.44
CA PHE A 148 1.54 -10.95 -7.23
C PHE A 148 0.42 -10.09 -6.60
N GLY A 149 0.71 -8.82 -6.32
CA GLY A 149 -0.23 -7.89 -5.70
C GLY A 149 0.29 -6.44 -5.74
N ALA A 150 -0.53 -5.50 -5.27
CA ALA A 150 -0.18 -4.08 -5.23
C ALA A 150 -0.46 -3.45 -3.85
N PRO A 151 0.34 -2.46 -3.42
CA PRO A 151 1.61 -2.06 -4.03
C PRO A 151 2.69 -3.13 -3.81
N THR A 152 3.61 -3.23 -4.76
CA THR A 152 4.83 -4.02 -4.63
C THR A 152 6.03 -3.12 -4.92
N PHE A 153 7.03 -3.17 -4.06
CA PHE A 153 8.27 -2.41 -4.20
C PHE A 153 9.40 -3.36 -4.58
N ILE A 154 10.05 -3.09 -5.71
CA ILE A 154 11.30 -3.73 -6.10
C ILE A 154 12.44 -2.84 -5.60
N VAL A 155 13.29 -3.40 -4.74
CA VAL A 155 14.40 -2.70 -4.09
C VAL A 155 15.71 -3.28 -4.61
N LYS A 156 16.62 -2.40 -5.03
CA LYS A 156 18.01 -2.74 -5.37
C LYS A 156 18.94 -2.17 -4.31
N LYS A 157 19.97 -2.92 -3.94
CA LYS A 157 20.94 -2.48 -2.93
C LYS A 157 22.23 -2.00 -3.60
N ALA A 158 22.70 -0.82 -3.19
CA ALA A 158 23.97 -0.29 -3.68
C ALA A 158 25.12 -1.26 -3.35
N GLY A 159 26.01 -1.48 -4.33
CA GLY A 159 27.12 -2.43 -4.20
C GLY A 159 26.77 -3.90 -4.49
N GLU A 160 25.50 -4.22 -4.75
CA GLU A 160 25.12 -5.53 -5.29
C GLU A 160 24.98 -5.48 -6.83
N PRO A 161 25.04 -6.64 -7.52
CA PRO A 161 24.85 -6.70 -8.97
C PRO A 161 23.51 -6.06 -9.39
N ALA A 162 23.51 -5.39 -10.54
CA ALA A 162 22.38 -4.58 -11.00
C ALA A 162 21.10 -5.40 -11.27
N GLU A 163 21.28 -6.68 -11.59
CA GLU A 163 20.24 -7.68 -11.81
C GLU A 163 19.63 -8.22 -10.50
N LYS A 164 20.26 -7.97 -9.35
CA LYS A 164 19.79 -8.46 -8.06
C LYS A 164 18.71 -7.53 -7.51
N GLU A 165 17.48 -8.05 -7.50
CA GLU A 165 16.26 -7.35 -7.10
C GLU A 165 15.61 -8.05 -5.90
N TYR A 166 15.02 -7.26 -4.99
CA TYR A 166 14.31 -7.76 -3.80
C TYR A 166 12.89 -7.21 -3.78
N LEU A 167 11.92 -8.09 -3.57
CA LEU A 167 10.50 -7.77 -3.65
C LEU A 167 9.89 -7.62 -2.25
N PHE A 168 9.21 -6.49 -2.02
CA PHE A 168 8.43 -6.23 -0.82
C PHE A 168 6.98 -5.88 -1.19
N PHE A 169 6.03 -6.73 -0.79
CA PHE A 169 4.59 -6.54 -1.04
C PHE A 169 3.88 -5.93 0.17
N GLY A 170 3.00 -4.96 -0.08
CA GLY A 170 2.14 -4.32 0.92
C GLY A 170 2.61 -2.92 1.35
N SER A 171 1.70 -2.15 1.92
CA SER A 171 1.97 -0.80 2.47
C SER A 171 2.61 -0.82 3.87
N ASP A 172 2.94 -2.00 4.38
CA ASP A 172 3.34 -2.28 5.76
C ASP A 172 4.77 -2.88 5.84
N ARG A 173 5.60 -2.68 4.81
CA ARG A 173 6.97 -3.21 4.71
C ARG A 173 8.07 -2.16 4.79
N PHE A 174 7.73 -0.88 5.03
CA PHE A 174 8.72 0.20 5.04
C PHE A 174 9.81 0.03 6.11
N GLU A 175 9.50 -0.50 7.29
CA GLU A 175 10.51 -0.85 8.30
C GLU A 175 11.51 -1.88 7.77
N MET A 176 11.02 -2.92 7.09
CA MET A 176 11.86 -3.97 6.51
C MET A 176 12.71 -3.42 5.36
N ILE A 177 12.15 -2.56 4.51
CA ILE A 177 12.86 -1.90 3.41
C ILE A 177 13.98 -1.01 3.97
N ALA A 178 13.68 -0.19 4.98
CA ALA A 178 14.65 0.68 5.62
C ALA A 178 15.80 -0.12 6.26
N ALA A 179 15.47 -1.15 7.06
CA ALA A 179 16.47 -2.04 7.64
C ALA A 179 17.33 -2.75 6.58
N PHE A 180 16.71 -3.20 5.48
CA PHE A 180 17.41 -3.85 4.37
C PHE A 180 18.41 -2.92 3.66
N LEU A 181 18.02 -1.67 3.46
CA LEU A 181 18.83 -0.61 2.85
C LEU A 181 19.82 0.05 3.81
N GLY A 182 19.73 -0.23 5.12
CA GLY A 182 20.54 0.46 6.14
C GLY A 182 20.12 1.91 6.38
N LEU A 183 18.85 2.24 6.09
CA LEU A 183 18.26 3.56 6.28
C LEU A 183 17.56 3.66 7.65
N PRO A 184 17.49 4.87 8.24
CA PRO A 184 16.71 5.06 9.46
C PRO A 184 15.22 4.86 9.22
N TYR A 185 14.51 4.34 10.23
CA TYR A 185 13.05 4.25 10.24
C TYR A 185 12.51 4.74 11.59
N SER A 186 11.66 5.76 11.57
CA SER A 186 11.10 6.38 12.77
C SER A 186 9.63 6.02 13.02
N GLY A 187 9.12 4.99 12.36
CA GLY A 187 7.69 4.66 12.34
C GLY A 187 6.93 5.29 11.17
N LEU A 188 5.63 4.99 11.08
CA LEU A 188 4.76 5.46 9.99
C LEU A 188 4.45 6.96 10.04
N ILE A 189 4.79 7.64 11.15
CA ILE A 189 4.57 9.06 11.36
C ILE A 189 5.96 9.70 11.54
N PRO A 190 6.44 10.51 10.58
CA PRO A 190 7.67 11.30 10.77
C PRO A 190 7.53 12.18 12.02
N LYS A 191 8.61 12.32 12.81
CA LYS A 191 8.57 13.05 14.09
C LYS A 191 8.07 14.49 13.97
N ASP A 192 8.23 15.11 12.79
CA ASP A 192 7.79 16.48 12.50
C ASP A 192 6.28 16.58 12.24
N ALA A 193 5.60 15.46 11.94
CA ALA A 193 4.15 15.37 11.77
C ALA A 193 3.42 14.91 13.05
N ALA A 194 4.16 14.44 14.07
CA ALA A 194 3.61 13.83 15.28
C ALA A 194 2.89 14.81 16.23
N ALA A 195 3.05 16.13 16.05
CA ALA A 195 2.43 17.14 16.92
C ALA A 195 0.88 17.12 16.91
N ASN A 196 0.25 16.49 15.90
CA ASN A 196 -1.20 16.45 15.73
C ASN A 196 -1.81 15.03 15.65
N ALA A 197 -1.00 13.97 15.71
CA ALA A 197 -1.50 12.60 15.65
C ALA A 197 -2.00 12.16 17.03
N LYS A 198 -3.32 11.93 17.16
CA LYS A 198 -3.90 11.33 18.37
C LYS A 198 -3.64 9.83 18.34
N LEU A 199 -2.64 9.38 19.10
CA LEU A 199 -2.49 7.98 19.52
C LEU A 199 -3.53 7.64 20.59
#